data_AF-A0A7G8JK12-F1
#
_entry.id   AF-A0A7G8JK12-F1
#
_cell.length_a   1.000
_cell.length_b   1.000
_cell.length_c   1.000
_cell.angle_alpha   90.00
_cell.angle_beta   90.00
_cell.angle_gamma   90.00
#
_symmetry.space_group_name_H-M   'P 1'
#
loop_
_entity.id
_entity.type
_entity.pdbx_description
1 polymer ?
#
loop_
_entity_poly.entity_id
_entity_poly.type
_entity_poly.pdbx_seq_one_letter_code
_entity_poly.pdbx_strand_id
1 'polypeptide(L)'
;MIDRSFSLRLSTLLLLSSMLSFPIRGAADPNPKIGRYETDTKECFYTDSTQDSVACITLQLNGRSASVVAIRLIGHGTTKNSRRQLTFVTLTSQGESPLTCSAGTCRLSAASWKSAVSSVAEASFNSNGIATGLPKAWAANNGECNLKDRVLKCRALHINGEVYQAEAHL
;
A
#
# COMPACT_ATOMS: atom_id res chain seq x y z
N MET A 1 -44.80 76.42 16.54
CA MET A 1 -44.35 75.13 15.96
C MET A 1 -42.90 74.97 16.36
N ILE A 2 -42.64 74.17 17.39
CA ILE A 2 -42.21 72.75 17.29
C ILE A 2 -40.75 72.71 16.81
N ASP A 3 -39.80 72.03 17.42
CA ASP A 3 -39.61 71.40 18.72
C ASP A 3 -38.18 70.83 18.67
N ARG A 4 -37.61 70.54 19.84
CA ARG A 4 -36.72 69.39 20.13
C ARG A 4 -35.51 69.08 19.23
N SER A 5 -34.29 69.23 19.73
CA SER A 5 -33.62 68.36 20.72
C SER A 5 -32.61 67.44 20.06
N PHE A 6 -31.35 67.77 20.36
CA PHE A 6 -30.25 66.86 20.62
C PHE A 6 -30.70 65.54 21.27
N SER A 7 -30.40 64.43 20.60
CA SER A 7 -30.29 63.03 21.09
C SER A 7 -30.23 62.14 19.84
N LEU A 8 -29.53 61.02 19.75
CA LEU A 8 -28.79 60.22 20.69
C LEU A 8 -27.90 59.30 19.83
N ARG A 9 -26.79 58.88 20.42
CA ARG A 9 -25.88 57.84 19.93
C ARG A 9 -26.62 56.63 19.36
N LEU A 10 -26.03 55.96 18.35
CA LEU A 10 -26.03 54.50 18.31
C LEU A 10 -24.92 53.95 17.40
N SER A 11 -24.04 53.19 18.05
CA SER A 11 -23.38 51.98 17.56
C SER A 11 -22.39 52.05 16.38
N THR A 12 -21.13 52.25 16.76
CA THR A 12 -20.11 51.20 16.61
C THR A 12 -20.73 49.81 16.49
N LEU A 13 -20.49 49.08 15.40
CA LEU A 13 -19.96 47.72 15.44
C LEU A 13 -19.72 47.16 14.02
N LEU A 14 -18.46 46.80 13.79
CA LEU A 14 -18.01 45.54 13.18
C LEU A 14 -18.62 45.12 11.84
N LEU A 15 -17.82 45.22 10.76
CA LEU A 15 -17.68 44.15 9.76
C LEU A 15 -16.31 44.28 9.06
N LEU A 16 -15.21 44.20 9.84
CA LEU A 16 -13.92 43.74 9.31
C LEU A 16 -14.06 42.23 9.04
N SER A 17 -14.54 41.86 7.86
CA SER A 17 -14.60 40.47 7.40
C SER A 17 -13.94 40.36 6.03
N SER A 18 -12.70 40.85 5.94
CA SER A 18 -11.90 40.75 4.73
C SER A 18 -10.78 39.74 4.94
N MET A 19 -11.07 38.52 4.49
CA MET A 19 -10.12 37.59 3.87
C MET A 19 -9.09 36.90 4.77
N LEU A 20 -9.55 35.90 5.52
CA LEU A 20 -8.75 34.69 5.73
C LEU A 20 -8.79 33.83 4.45
N SER A 21 -8.09 34.29 3.41
CA SER A 21 -7.78 33.46 2.25
C SER A 21 -6.68 32.49 2.67
N PHE A 22 -7.05 31.37 3.27
CA PHE A 22 -6.12 30.25 3.42
C PHE A 22 -5.81 29.72 2.01
N PRO A 23 -4.55 29.70 1.55
CA PRO A 23 -4.21 28.92 0.37
C PRO A 23 -4.25 27.45 0.78
N ILE A 24 -5.42 26.82 0.74
CA ILE A 24 -5.51 25.37 0.80
C ILE A 24 -5.25 24.84 -0.61
N ARG A 25 -3.97 24.76 -0.97
CA ARG A 25 -3.49 23.75 -1.93
C ARG A 25 -2.18 23.20 -1.43
N GLY A 26 -2.25 22.41 -0.37
CA GLY A 26 -1.29 21.33 -0.17
C GLY A 26 -1.50 20.26 -1.23
N ALA A 27 -1.20 20.58 -2.50
CA ALA A 27 -1.01 19.55 -3.50
C ALA A 27 0.34 18.92 -3.17
N ALA A 28 0.33 17.83 -2.41
CA ALA A 28 1.49 16.96 -2.35
C ALA A 28 1.87 16.64 -3.79
N ASP A 29 3.10 16.95 -4.20
CA ASP A 29 3.61 16.61 -5.52
C ASP A 29 3.34 15.10 -5.72
N PRO A 30 2.50 14.71 -6.70
CA PRO A 30 2.05 13.33 -6.82
C PRO A 30 3.26 12.48 -7.18
N ASN A 31 3.88 11.86 -6.18
CA ASN A 31 4.97 10.94 -6.41
C ASN A 31 4.43 9.80 -7.28
N PRO A 32 4.89 9.67 -8.54
CA PRO A 32 4.31 8.73 -9.50
C PRO A 32 4.64 7.28 -9.15
N LYS A 33 5.28 7.03 -8.01
CA LYS A 33 5.64 5.70 -7.51
C LYS A 33 4.89 5.30 -6.22
N ILE A 34 4.02 6.18 -5.71
CA ILE A 34 3.19 5.87 -4.54
C ILE A 34 1.77 5.51 -5.01
N GLY A 35 1.29 4.35 -4.55
CA GLY A 35 -0.07 3.91 -4.85
C GLY A 35 -0.22 2.39 -4.83
N ARG A 36 -1.32 1.90 -5.40
CA ARG A 36 -1.68 0.48 -5.44
C ARG A 36 -1.99 0.01 -6.85
N TYR A 37 -1.39 -1.11 -7.22
CA TYR A 37 -1.82 -2.00 -8.29
C TYR A 37 -2.40 -3.26 -7.67
N GLU A 38 -3.53 -3.75 -8.18
CA GLU A 38 -4.22 -4.95 -7.70
C GLU A 38 -4.83 -5.68 -8.90
N THR A 39 -4.69 -6.99 -8.94
CA THR A 39 -5.26 -7.84 -10.00
C THR A 39 -5.55 -9.23 -9.47
N ASP A 40 -6.53 -9.89 -10.07
CA ASP A 40 -6.68 -11.33 -9.94
C ASP A 40 -5.57 -12.04 -10.71
N THR A 41 -5.26 -13.25 -10.27
CA THR A 41 -4.20 -14.11 -10.82
C THR A 41 -4.80 -15.35 -11.47
N LYS A 42 -4.18 -15.86 -12.53
CA LYS A 42 -4.58 -17.12 -13.16
C LYS A 42 -4.15 -18.31 -12.31
N GLU A 43 -2.91 -18.25 -11.83
CA GLU A 43 -2.30 -19.22 -10.94
C GLU A 43 -1.48 -18.45 -9.91
N CYS A 44 -1.61 -18.80 -8.64
CA CYS A 44 -0.87 -18.14 -7.57
C CYS A 44 -0.69 -19.07 -6.37
N PHE A 45 0.53 -19.15 -5.88
CA PHE A 45 0.85 -19.87 -4.65
C PHE A 45 1.94 -19.15 -3.86
N TYR A 46 1.98 -19.42 -2.55
CA TYR A 46 3.08 -19.05 -1.70
C TYR A 46 3.35 -20.07 -0.59
N THR A 47 4.56 -20.06 -0.04
CA THR A 47 4.93 -20.82 1.15
C THR A 47 4.94 -19.91 2.36
N ASP A 48 4.17 -20.27 3.39
CA ASP A 48 4.02 -19.51 4.63
C ASP A 48 4.90 -20.05 5.76
N SER A 49 4.72 -19.52 6.97
CA SER A 49 5.48 -19.89 8.16
C SER A 49 5.22 -21.31 8.65
N THR A 50 4.15 -22.00 8.20
CA THR A 50 3.98 -23.43 8.46
C THR A 50 4.72 -24.30 7.44
N GLN A 51 5.38 -23.66 6.46
CA GLN A 51 6.06 -24.28 5.33
C GLN A 51 5.11 -25.02 4.38
N ASP A 52 3.80 -24.70 4.46
CA ASP A 52 2.79 -25.23 3.56
C ASP A 52 2.67 -24.36 2.31
N SER A 53 2.31 -25.00 1.19
CA SER A 53 1.92 -24.27 -0.02
C SER A 53 0.47 -23.81 0.09
N VAL A 54 0.25 -22.52 -0.08
CA VAL A 54 -1.04 -21.87 0.02
C VAL A 54 -1.41 -21.24 -1.32
N ALA A 55 -2.57 -21.60 -1.86
CA ALA A 55 -3.12 -20.95 -3.04
C ALA A 55 -3.53 -19.51 -2.73
N CYS A 56 -3.25 -18.61 -3.66
CA CYS A 56 -3.72 -17.23 -3.66
C CYS A 56 -4.57 -16.94 -4.90
N ILE A 57 -5.32 -15.85 -4.84
CA ILE A 57 -6.22 -15.42 -5.92
C ILE A 57 -5.92 -13.99 -6.38
N THR A 58 -5.41 -13.14 -5.49
CA THR A 58 -5.15 -11.74 -5.77
C THR A 58 -3.69 -11.40 -5.51
N LEU A 59 -3.10 -10.69 -6.47
CA LEU A 59 -1.80 -10.04 -6.33
C LEU A 59 -1.99 -8.53 -6.17
N GLN A 60 -1.34 -7.97 -5.17
CA GLN A 60 -1.35 -6.53 -4.90
C GLN A 60 0.08 -6.01 -4.76
N LEU A 61 0.44 -4.99 -5.54
CA LEU A 61 1.70 -4.27 -5.40
C LEU A 61 1.41 -2.86 -4.88
N ASN A 62 1.96 -2.54 -3.72
CA ASN A 62 1.88 -1.21 -3.13
C ASN A 62 3.23 -0.50 -3.26
N GLY A 63 3.30 0.48 -4.16
CA GLY A 63 4.43 1.41 -4.22
C GLY A 63 4.42 2.32 -3.00
N ARG A 64 5.49 2.30 -2.21
CA ARG A 64 5.67 3.14 -1.01
C ARG A 64 6.63 4.29 -1.25
N SER A 65 7.57 4.10 -2.18
CA SER A 65 8.50 5.11 -2.68
C SER A 65 9.05 4.66 -4.04
N ALA A 66 10.02 5.39 -4.59
CA ALA A 66 10.72 4.96 -5.80
C ALA A 66 11.47 3.62 -5.64
N SER A 67 11.87 3.29 -4.40
CA SER A 67 12.75 2.15 -4.07
C SER A 67 12.06 1.05 -3.26
N VAL A 68 10.83 1.28 -2.79
CA VAL A 68 10.12 0.36 -1.89
C VAL A 68 8.79 -0.05 -2.48
N VAL A 69 8.60 -1.37 -2.63
CA VAL A 69 7.37 -2.00 -3.09
C VAL A 69 7.00 -3.11 -2.12
N ALA A 70 5.76 -3.10 -1.64
CA ALA A 70 5.20 -4.21 -0.89
C ALA A 70 4.35 -5.06 -1.82
N ILE A 71 4.78 -6.31 -2.03
CA ILE A 71 4.15 -7.32 -2.88
C ILE A 71 3.34 -8.22 -1.98
N ARG A 72 2.03 -8.23 -2.14
CA ARG A 72 1.09 -8.96 -1.30
C ARG A 72 0.32 -9.98 -2.11
N LEU A 73 0.37 -11.22 -1.65
CA LEU A 73 -0.37 -12.34 -2.19
C LEU A 73 -1.50 -12.65 -1.23
N ILE A 74 -2.73 -12.69 -1.73
CA ILE A 74 -3.93 -12.82 -0.90
C ILE A 74 -4.64 -14.11 -1.30
N GLY A 75 -4.81 -14.99 -0.33
CA GLY A 75 -5.53 -16.26 -0.47
C GLY A 75 -6.71 -16.36 0.50
N HIS A 76 -7.48 -17.42 0.33
CA HIS A 76 -8.56 -17.77 1.25
C HIS A 76 -8.00 -18.22 2.60
N GLY A 77 -8.60 -17.74 3.68
CA GLY A 77 -8.31 -18.24 5.03
C GLY A 77 -9.02 -19.56 5.32
N THR A 78 -8.96 -20.02 6.58
CA THR A 78 -9.53 -21.30 7.01
C THR A 78 -11.06 -21.33 7.07
N THR A 79 -11.71 -20.17 7.09
CA THR A 79 -13.17 -20.06 7.17
C THR A 79 -13.73 -19.27 5.98
N LYS A 80 -15.04 -19.43 5.71
CA LYS A 80 -15.70 -18.74 4.59
C LYS A 80 -15.45 -17.23 4.65
N ASN A 81 -15.06 -16.64 3.52
CA ASN A 81 -14.73 -15.21 3.33
C ASN A 81 -13.56 -14.68 4.19
N SER A 82 -12.90 -15.52 4.99
CA SER A 82 -11.65 -15.15 5.64
C SER A 82 -10.52 -15.07 4.63
N ARG A 83 -9.47 -14.32 4.96
CA ARG A 83 -8.31 -14.10 4.11
C ARG A 83 -7.04 -14.35 4.87
N ARG A 84 -6.02 -14.81 4.15
CA ARG A 84 -4.63 -14.87 4.61
C ARG A 84 -3.76 -14.21 3.56
N GLN A 85 -2.65 -13.63 3.98
CA GLN A 85 -1.76 -12.94 3.08
C GLN A 85 -0.30 -13.17 3.45
N LEU A 86 0.53 -13.28 2.42
CA LEU A 86 1.97 -13.18 2.52
C LEU A 86 2.43 -11.90 1.81
N THR A 87 3.26 -11.11 2.46
CA THR A 87 3.78 -9.85 1.91
C THR A 87 5.30 -9.87 1.88
N PHE A 88 5.88 -9.71 0.70
CA PHE A 88 7.30 -9.42 0.53
C PHE A 88 7.49 -7.91 0.42
N VAL A 89 8.43 -7.35 1.16
CA VAL A 89 8.82 -5.94 1.03
C VAL A 89 10.17 -5.90 0.34
N THR A 90 10.24 -5.20 -0.78
CA THR A 90 11.49 -4.99 -1.51
C THR A 90 12.09 -3.64 -1.18
N LEU A 91 13.42 -3.57 -1.19
CA LEU A 91 14.20 -2.35 -1.01
C LEU A 91 15.40 -2.41 -1.94
N THR A 92 15.57 -1.40 -2.80
CA THR A 92 16.75 -1.29 -3.67
C THR A 92 17.28 0.13 -3.76
N SER A 93 18.60 0.26 -3.73
CA SER A 93 19.33 1.50 -3.98
C SER A 93 19.57 1.78 -5.47
N GLN A 94 19.31 0.79 -6.34
CA GLN A 94 19.78 0.76 -7.72
C GLN A 94 18.66 0.84 -8.79
N GLY A 95 17.37 0.73 -8.45
CA GLY A 95 16.38 0.54 -9.51
C GLY A 95 14.92 0.75 -9.18
N GLU A 96 14.22 1.25 -10.18
CA GLU A 96 12.89 1.80 -10.18
C GLU A 96 11.79 0.80 -9.78
N SER A 97 10.76 1.30 -9.12
CA SER A 97 9.50 0.59 -8.92
C SER A 97 8.91 0.10 -10.26
N PRO A 98 8.35 -1.14 -10.32
CA PRO A 98 7.74 -1.70 -11.53
C PRO A 98 6.39 -1.05 -11.86
N LEU A 99 5.99 -0.08 -11.03
CA LEU A 99 4.72 0.62 -11.11
C LEU A 99 4.91 2.02 -11.71
N THR A 100 3.89 2.42 -12.47
CA THR A 100 3.62 3.82 -12.79
C THR A 100 2.28 4.18 -12.16
N CYS A 101 2.27 5.21 -11.33
CA CYS A 101 1.11 5.61 -10.54
C CYS A 101 0.64 7.02 -10.90
N SER A 102 -0.66 7.22 -10.80
CA SER A 102 -1.33 8.51 -10.94
C SER A 102 -2.45 8.57 -9.92
N ALA A 103 -2.49 9.63 -9.11
CA ALA A 103 -3.47 9.81 -8.04
C ALA A 103 -3.65 8.59 -7.11
N GLY A 104 -2.55 7.88 -6.80
CA GLY A 104 -2.55 6.71 -5.91
C GLY A 104 -3.00 5.38 -6.55
N THR A 105 -3.46 5.40 -7.80
CA THR A 105 -3.72 4.19 -8.59
C THR A 105 -2.50 3.88 -9.45
N CYS A 106 -2.02 2.64 -9.40
CA CYS A 106 -0.85 2.21 -10.15
C CYS A 106 -1.21 1.20 -11.24
N ARG A 107 -0.38 1.18 -12.28
CA ARG A 107 -0.34 0.14 -13.30
C ARG A 107 1.02 -0.55 -13.26
N LEU A 108 1.02 -1.86 -13.48
CA LEU A 108 2.24 -2.62 -13.73
C LEU A 108 2.75 -2.30 -15.14
N SER A 109 3.77 -1.45 -15.25
CA SER A 109 4.29 -0.93 -16.51
C SER A 109 5.58 -1.60 -16.96
N ALA A 110 6.35 -2.15 -16.02
CA ALA A 110 7.58 -2.87 -16.32
C ALA A 110 7.30 -4.24 -16.96
N ALA A 111 7.95 -4.54 -18.09
CA ALA A 111 7.93 -5.87 -18.70
C ALA A 111 8.82 -6.86 -17.93
N SER A 112 9.93 -6.35 -17.38
CA SER A 112 10.82 -7.08 -16.50
C SER A 112 11.24 -6.21 -15.32
N TRP A 113 11.34 -6.80 -14.14
CA TRP A 113 11.77 -6.08 -12.93
C TRP A 113 12.43 -7.05 -11.96
N LYS A 114 13.36 -6.55 -11.14
CA LYS A 114 14.05 -7.33 -10.13
C LYS A 114 14.43 -6.43 -8.95
N SER A 115 14.24 -6.91 -7.73
CA SER A 115 14.57 -6.15 -6.52
C SER A 115 14.86 -7.07 -5.34
N ALA A 116 15.78 -6.65 -4.48
CA ALA A 116 16.12 -7.37 -3.26
C ALA A 116 14.95 -7.29 -2.26
N VAL A 117 14.69 -8.39 -1.56
CA VAL A 117 13.69 -8.45 -0.48
C VAL A 117 14.36 -8.08 0.84
N SER A 118 13.78 -7.10 1.55
CA SER A 118 14.23 -6.71 2.89
C SER A 118 13.50 -7.45 4.00
N SER A 119 12.23 -7.82 3.79
CA SER A 119 11.42 -8.48 4.81
C SER A 119 10.23 -9.23 4.22
N VAL A 120 9.68 -10.14 5.03
CA VAL A 120 8.45 -10.89 4.76
C VAL A 120 7.49 -10.69 5.93
N ALA A 121 6.19 -10.63 5.65
CA ALA A 121 5.16 -10.54 6.67
C ALA A 121 3.92 -11.36 6.33
N GLU A 122 3.27 -11.88 7.37
CA GLU A 122 2.03 -12.64 7.30
C GLU A 122 0.94 -11.98 8.10
N ALA A 123 -0.29 -12.06 7.60
CA ALA A 123 -1.47 -11.75 8.40
C ALA A 123 -2.67 -12.58 7.98
N SER A 124 -3.62 -12.71 8.89
CA SER A 124 -4.91 -13.37 8.66
C SER A 124 -6.05 -12.46 9.09
N PHE A 125 -7.17 -12.54 8.38
CA PHE A 125 -8.36 -11.73 8.58
C PHE A 125 -9.60 -12.60 8.55
N ASN A 126 -10.59 -12.29 9.38
CA ASN A 126 -11.90 -12.95 9.34
C ASN A 126 -12.75 -12.45 8.17
N SER A 127 -13.99 -12.94 8.07
CA SER A 127 -14.95 -12.57 7.04
C SER A 127 -15.27 -11.07 6.98
N ASN A 128 -15.05 -10.35 8.08
CA ASN A 128 -15.31 -8.90 8.18
C ASN A 128 -14.07 -8.07 7.87
N GLY A 129 -12.96 -8.71 7.48
CA GLY A 129 -11.68 -8.04 7.22
C GLY A 129 -10.94 -7.61 8.49
N ILE A 130 -11.32 -8.13 9.66
CA ILE A 130 -10.65 -7.84 10.93
C ILE A 130 -9.52 -8.84 11.14
N ALA A 131 -8.34 -8.35 11.51
CA ALA A 131 -7.19 -9.19 11.79
C ALA A 131 -7.50 -10.20 12.90
N THR A 132 -7.22 -11.49 12.68
CA THR A 132 -7.52 -12.58 13.63
C THR A 132 -6.34 -12.95 14.53
N GLY A 133 -5.30 -12.13 14.52
CA GLY A 133 -4.07 -12.31 15.30
C GLY A 133 -3.07 -11.21 14.99
N LEU A 134 -1.96 -11.19 15.73
CA LEU A 134 -0.88 -10.24 15.44
C LEU A 134 -0.22 -10.61 14.10
N PRO A 135 -0.04 -9.64 13.19
CA PRO A 135 0.78 -9.85 12.02
C PRO A 135 2.19 -10.29 12.43
N LYS A 136 2.71 -11.30 11.74
CA LYS A 136 4.09 -11.75 11.92
C LYS A 136 4.94 -11.09 10.84
N ALA A 137 6.15 -10.67 11.19
CA ALA A 137 7.06 -10.09 10.23
C ALA A 137 8.50 -10.45 10.59
N TRP A 138 9.31 -10.66 9.56
CA TRP A 138 10.69 -11.08 9.71
C TRP A 138 11.58 -10.35 8.71
N ALA A 139 12.79 -10.02 9.14
CA ALA A 139 13.82 -9.54 8.22
C ALA A 139 14.28 -10.69 7.31
N ALA A 140 14.46 -10.40 6.03
CA ALA A 140 15.07 -11.34 5.11
C ALA A 140 16.59 -11.24 5.24
N ASN A 141 17.26 -12.38 5.42
CA ASN A 141 18.73 -12.44 5.38
C ASN A 141 19.25 -12.30 3.94
N ASN A 142 18.53 -12.93 3.00
CA ASN A 142 18.73 -12.78 1.57
C ASN A 142 17.40 -13.06 0.86
N GLY A 143 17.12 -12.38 -0.23
CA GLY A 143 15.90 -12.59 -0.99
C GLY A 143 15.78 -11.68 -2.20
N GLU A 144 14.90 -12.07 -3.11
CA GLU A 144 14.67 -11.39 -4.36
C GLU A 144 13.25 -11.58 -4.83
N CYS A 145 12.69 -10.53 -5.41
CA CYS A 145 11.53 -10.63 -6.28
C CYS A 145 11.94 -10.29 -7.71
N ASN A 146 11.40 -11.04 -8.67
CA ASN A 146 11.54 -10.79 -10.10
C ASN A 146 10.19 -10.87 -10.79
N LEU A 147 9.98 -9.99 -11.76
CA LEU A 147 8.89 -10.01 -12.71
C LEU A 147 9.48 -10.26 -14.09
N LYS A 148 8.96 -11.25 -14.80
CA LYS A 148 9.29 -11.51 -16.20
C LYS A 148 8.12 -12.22 -16.86
N ASP A 149 7.78 -11.84 -18.10
CA ASP A 149 6.74 -12.50 -18.88
C ASP A 149 5.40 -12.62 -18.14
N ARG A 150 5.02 -11.58 -17.40
CA ARG A 150 3.79 -11.53 -16.55
C ARG A 150 3.77 -12.56 -15.41
N VAL A 151 4.91 -13.14 -15.06
CA VAL A 151 5.08 -14.00 -13.89
C VAL A 151 5.91 -13.25 -12.85
N LEU A 152 5.34 -13.08 -11.65
CA LEU A 152 6.04 -12.54 -10.49
C LEU A 152 6.51 -13.69 -9.61
N LYS A 153 7.80 -13.78 -9.35
CA LYS A 153 8.41 -14.75 -8.42
C LYS A 153 9.11 -14.01 -7.30
N CYS A 154 8.85 -14.40 -6.06
CA CYS A 154 9.53 -13.88 -4.89
C CYS A 154 10.09 -15.02 -4.05
N ARG A 155 11.27 -14.81 -3.49
CA ARG A 155 11.87 -15.73 -2.52
C ARG A 155 12.64 -14.95 -1.46
N ALA A 156 12.52 -15.37 -0.20
CA ALA A 156 13.27 -14.81 0.91
C ALA A 156 13.67 -15.91 1.90
N LEU A 157 14.90 -15.82 2.41
CA LEU A 157 15.45 -16.68 3.44
C LEU A 157 15.40 -15.93 4.78
N HIS A 158 14.72 -16.51 5.75
CA HIS A 158 14.74 -16.03 7.12
C HIS A 158 16.02 -16.47 7.85
N ILE A 159 16.37 -15.77 8.94
CA ILE A 159 17.60 -16.04 9.69
C ILE A 159 17.64 -17.44 10.32
N ASN A 160 16.48 -18.04 10.58
CA ASN A 160 16.37 -19.41 11.12
C ASN A 160 16.43 -20.51 10.04
N GLY A 161 16.59 -20.15 8.75
CA GLY A 161 16.64 -21.09 7.64
C GLY A 161 15.31 -21.33 6.92
N GLU A 162 14.18 -20.82 7.43
CA GLU A 162 12.89 -20.90 6.73
C GLU A 162 12.93 -20.17 5.39
N VAL A 163 12.30 -20.77 4.38
CA VAL A 163 12.22 -20.21 3.03
C VAL A 163 10.78 -19.81 2.74
N TYR A 164 10.60 -18.52 2.49
CA TYR A 164 9.36 -17.96 1.98
C TYR A 164 9.48 -17.84 0.47
N GLN A 165 8.51 -18.35 -0.26
CA GLN A 165 8.49 -18.31 -1.71
C GLN A 165 7.09 -18.01 -2.22
N ALA A 166 7.00 -17.44 -3.40
CA ALA A 166 5.76 -17.01 -3.99
C ALA A 166 5.89 -16.95 -5.51
N GLU A 167 4.83 -17.35 -6.20
CA GLU A 167 4.70 -17.23 -7.64
C GLU A 167 3.27 -16.83 -7.99
N ALA A 168 3.13 -15.84 -8.89
CA ALA A 168 1.85 -15.35 -9.37
C ALA A 168 1.90 -15.11 -10.89
N HIS A 169 0.92 -15.68 -11.60
CA HIS A 169 0.72 -15.55 -13.04
C HIS A 169 -0.41 -14.56 -13.33
N LEU A 170 -0.10 -13.50 -14.09
CA LEU A 170 -1.00 -12.38 -14.42
C LEU A 170 -1.75 -12.56 -15.74
#